data_AF-A0A9W7G2U8-F1
#
_entry.id   AF-A0A9W7G2U8-F1
#
_cell.length_a   1.000
_cell.length_b   1.000
_cell.length_c   1.000
_cell.angle_alpha   90.00
_cell.angle_beta   90.00
_cell.angle_gamma   90.00
#
_symmetry.space_group_name_H-M   'P 1'
#
loop_
_entity.id
_entity.type
_entity.pdbx_description
1 polymer ?
#
loop_
_entity_poly.entity_id
_entity_poly.type
_entity_poly.pdbx_seq_one_letter_code
_entity_poly.pdbx_strand_id
1 'polypeptide(L)'
;MSSGHMLRKEDEVDVSVRPHDQSNINEFGRLNARLHEATAEKDSLNQRLEHLDDASTELMMGSGTKVSLLLGDAFITVTEEDASEFCEEQVDKV
;
A
#
# COMPACT_ATOMS: atom_id res chain seq x y z
N MET A 1 20.17 3.46 15.47
CA MET A 1 19.96 3.43 16.94
C MET A 1 18.97 4.55 17.28
N SER A 2 17.67 4.28 17.16
CA SER A 2 16.64 5.27 17.48
C SER A 2 16.46 5.31 19.00
N SER A 3 16.78 6.44 19.63
CA SER A 3 16.54 6.67 21.05
C SER A 3 15.06 6.49 21.33
N GLY A 4 14.71 5.45 22.09
CA GLY A 4 13.40 5.33 22.71
C GLY A 4 13.17 6.56 23.58
N HIS A 5 12.18 7.37 23.22
CA HIS A 5 11.75 8.51 24.00
C HIS A 5 11.10 7.98 25.30
N MET A 6 11.92 7.72 26.33
CA MET A 6 11.40 7.51 27.68
C MET A 6 10.88 8.86 28.18
N LEU A 7 9.60 8.90 28.54
CA LEU A 7 8.97 10.03 29.20
C LEU A 7 9.78 10.40 30.45
N ARG A 8 9.95 11.69 30.70
CA ARG A 8 10.59 12.17 31.92
C ARG A 8 9.68 11.79 33.08
N LYS A 9 10.28 11.41 34.21
CA LYS A 9 9.56 10.97 35.43
C LYS A 9 8.55 12.00 35.96
N GLU A 10 8.71 13.25 35.56
CA GLU A 10 7.87 14.40 35.88
C GLU A 10 6.55 14.42 35.06
N ASP A 11 6.53 13.72 33.92
CA ASP A 11 5.38 13.58 33.01
C ASP A 11 4.63 12.24 33.23
N GLU A 12 5.08 11.39 34.16
CA GLU A 12 4.39 10.15 34.53
C GLU A 12 3.13 10.46 35.32
N VAL A 13 1.98 10.46 34.64
CA VAL A 13 0.68 10.53 35.31
C VAL A 13 0.36 9.13 35.84
N ASP A 14 0.53 8.94 37.15
CA ASP A 14 0.15 7.71 37.85
C ASP A 14 -1.38 7.64 38.00
N VAL A 15 -2.05 7.25 36.90
CA VAL A 15 -3.49 6.99 36.87
C VAL A 15 -3.71 5.50 37.06
N SER A 16 -4.50 5.14 38.07
CA SER A 16 -4.91 3.75 38.26
C SER A 16 -5.76 3.28 37.08
N VAL A 17 -5.24 2.33 36.29
CA VAL A 17 -5.96 1.69 35.19
C VAL A 17 -6.92 0.65 35.77
N ARG A 18 -8.23 0.85 35.60
CA ARG A 18 -9.23 -0.14 36.03
C ARG A 18 -9.29 -1.28 35.00
N PRO A 19 -9.79 -2.48 35.37
CA PRO A 19 -9.91 -3.60 34.43
C PRO A 19 -10.70 -3.26 33.15
N HIS A 20 -11.74 -2.44 33.26
CA HIS A 20 -12.49 -1.93 32.10
C HIS A 20 -11.62 -1.06 31.19
N ASP A 21 -10.79 -0.20 31.76
CA ASP A 21 -9.88 0.66 31.00
C ASP A 21 -8.84 -0.19 30.26
N GLN A 22 -8.32 -1.26 30.89
CA GLN A 22 -7.41 -2.21 30.23
C GLN A 22 -8.06 -2.94 29.05
N SER A 23 -9.35 -3.32 29.17
CA SER A 23 -10.10 -3.92 28.06
C SER A 23 -10.17 -2.96 26.87
N ASN A 24 -10.48 -1.69 27.13
CA ASN A 24 -10.57 -0.66 26.11
C ASN A 24 -9.22 -0.35 25.48
N ILE A 25 -8.14 -0.31 26.27
CA ILE A 25 -6.77 -0.13 25.76
C ILE A 25 -6.40 -1.28 24.81
N ASN A 26 -6.72 -2.52 25.19
CA ASN A 26 -6.41 -3.69 24.36
C ASN A 26 -7.24 -3.69 23.06
N GLU A 27 -8.51 -3.30 23.14
CA GLU A 27 -9.38 -3.18 21.96
C GLU A 27 -8.89 -2.08 21.02
N PHE A 28 -8.58 -0.90 21.56
CA PHE A 28 -8.00 0.21 20.80
C PHE A 28 -6.69 -0.23 20.12
N GLY A 29 -5.80 -0.91 20.83
CA GLY A 29 -4.54 -1.40 20.26
C GLY A 29 -4.75 -2.33 19.07
N ARG A 30 -5.70 -3.28 19.18
CA ARG A 30 -6.06 -4.19 18.07
C ARG A 30 -6.67 -3.44 16.88
N LEU A 31 -7.61 -2.53 17.15
CA LEU A 31 -8.28 -1.75 16.10
C LEU A 31 -7.30 -0.82 15.39
N ASN A 32 -6.40 -0.18 16.14
CA ASN A 32 -5.39 0.71 15.59
C ASN A 32 -4.38 -0.05 14.72
N ALA A 33 -3.92 -1.22 15.16
CA ALA A 33 -3.07 -2.09 14.34
C ALA A 33 -3.75 -2.46 13.02
N ARG A 34 -5.00 -2.92 13.09
CA ARG A 34 -5.79 -3.26 11.90
C ARG A 34 -6.03 -2.06 10.98
N LEU A 35 -6.27 -0.88 11.55
CA LEU A 35 -6.43 0.35 10.78
C LEU A 35 -5.16 0.69 10.02
N HIS A 36 -4.00 0.59 10.67
CA HIS A 36 -2.71 0.82 10.01
C HIS A 36 -2.43 -0.18 8.89
N GLU A 37 -2.70 -1.47 9.11
CA GLU A 37 -2.57 -2.51 8.07
C GLU A 37 -3.47 -2.20 6.87
N ALA A 38 -4.76 -1.93 7.11
CA ALA A 38 -5.72 -1.63 6.05
C ALA A 38 -5.38 -0.32 5.31
N THR A 39 -4.82 0.67 6.01
CA THR A 39 -4.39 1.94 5.40
C THR A 39 -3.16 1.70 4.51
N ALA A 40 -2.18 0.94 4.99
CA ALA A 40 -1.00 0.61 4.21
C ALA A 40 -1.34 -0.21 2.96
N GLU A 41 -2.27 -1.16 3.07
CA GLU A 41 -2.79 -1.93 1.94
C GLU A 41 -3.48 -0.99 0.93
N LYS A 42 -4.38 -0.13 1.38
CA LYS A 42 -5.04 0.87 0.53
C LYS A 42 -4.03 1.76 -0.20
N ASP A 43 -3.03 2.26 0.51
CA ASP A 43 -2.00 3.14 -0.07
C ASP A 43 -1.18 2.39 -1.12
N SER A 44 -0.83 1.12 -0.88
CA SER A 44 -0.16 0.27 -1.86
C SER A 44 -1.01 -0.01 -3.10
N LEU A 45 -2.32 -0.22 -2.94
CA LEU A 45 -3.25 -0.42 -4.06
C LEU A 45 -3.38 0.86 -4.89
N ASN A 46 -3.49 2.02 -4.25
CA ASN A 46 -3.54 3.31 -4.94
C ASN A 46 -2.26 3.59 -5.75
N GLN A 47 -1.08 3.31 -5.18
CA GLN A 47 0.19 3.44 -5.90
C GLN A 47 0.24 2.50 -7.12
N ARG A 48 -0.26 1.27 -6.98
CA ARG A 48 -0.33 0.33 -8.10
C ARG A 48 -1.27 0.83 -9.20
N LEU A 49 -2.41 1.43 -8.86
CA LEU A 49 -3.32 2.03 -9.85
C LEU A 49 -2.67 3.20 -10.58
N GLU A 50 -1.98 4.09 -9.86
CA GLU A 50 -1.25 5.22 -10.45
C GLU A 50 -0.19 4.73 -11.45
N HIS A 51 0.59 3.72 -11.08
CA HIS A 51 1.59 3.13 -11.98
C HIS A 51 0.99 2.46 -13.22
N LEU A 52 -0.20 1.86 -13.10
CA LEU A 52 -0.91 1.29 -14.25
C LEU A 52 -1.45 2.38 -15.18
N ASP A 53 -1.96 3.47 -14.64
CA ASP A 53 -2.45 4.63 -15.41
C ASP A 53 -1.31 5.34 -16.16
N ASP A 54 -0.17 5.55 -15.47
CA ASP A 54 1.05 6.08 -16.08
C ASP A 54 1.52 5.19 -17.23
N ALA A 55 1.60 3.87 -17.01
CA ALA A 55 2.00 2.91 -18.04
C ALA A 55 1.03 2.90 -19.23
N SER A 56 -0.28 2.97 -18.98
CA SER A 56 -1.30 3.06 -20.03
C SER A 56 -1.17 4.34 -20.85
N THR A 57 -0.92 5.47 -20.18
CA THR A 57 -0.68 6.75 -20.84
C THR A 57 0.59 6.70 -21.70
N GLU A 58 1.68 6.12 -21.21
CA GLU A 58 2.92 5.94 -21.97
C GLU A 58 2.72 5.03 -23.19
N LEU A 59 1.96 3.93 -23.05
CA LEU A 59 1.60 3.04 -24.15
C LEU A 59 0.82 3.80 -25.24
N MET A 60 -0.18 4.59 -24.85
CA MET A 60 -0.97 5.40 -25.79
C MET A 60 -0.16 6.48 -26.52
N MET A 61 0.85 7.05 -25.85
CA MET A 61 1.74 8.05 -26.44
C MET A 61 2.87 7.43 -27.28
N GLY A 62 3.04 6.10 -27.17
CA GLY A 62 3.99 5.32 -27.95
C GLY A 62 3.71 5.42 -29.45
N SER A 63 4.78 5.29 -30.23
CA SER A 63 4.72 5.12 -31.69
C SER A 63 5.34 3.79 -32.12
N GLY A 64 5.44 2.85 -31.17
CA GLY A 64 6.01 1.54 -31.36
C GLY A 64 5.01 0.59 -32.01
N THR A 65 5.47 -0.62 -32.32
CA THR A 65 4.57 -1.75 -32.65
C THR A 65 4.72 -2.88 -31.64
N LYS A 66 5.73 -2.79 -30.77
CA LYS A 66 6.13 -3.84 -29.85
C LYS A 66 6.62 -3.22 -28.55
N VAL A 67 6.15 -3.78 -27.46
CA VAL A 67 6.48 -3.36 -26.09
C VAL A 67 6.98 -4.55 -25.30
N SER A 68 7.85 -4.30 -24.32
CA SER A 68 8.31 -5.35 -23.41
C SER A 68 7.46 -5.33 -22.14
N LEU A 69 6.65 -6.35 -21.96
CA LEU A 69 5.82 -6.55 -20.77
C LEU A 69 6.57 -7.41 -19.75
N LEU A 70 6.63 -6.96 -18.50
CA LEU A 70 7.19 -7.72 -17.38
C LEU A 70 6.11 -8.63 -16.78
N LEU A 71 6.37 -9.94 -16.80
CA LEU A 71 5.52 -10.97 -16.19
C LEU A 71 6.35 -11.79 -15.19
N GLY A 72 6.07 -11.60 -13.90
CA GLY A 72 6.91 -12.14 -12.84
C GLY A 72 8.33 -11.60 -12.94
N ASP A 73 9.29 -12.47 -13.28
CA ASP A 73 10.71 -12.14 -13.40
C ASP A 73 11.21 -12.09 -14.86
N ALA A 74 10.31 -12.17 -15.85
CA ALA A 74 10.67 -12.24 -17.26
C ALA A 74 10.02 -11.13 -18.09
N PHE A 75 10.77 -10.62 -19.07
CA PHE A 75 10.24 -9.69 -20.08
C PHE A 75 9.83 -10.45 -21.33
N ILE A 76 8.60 -10.22 -21.79
CA ILE A 76 8.09 -10.74 -23.06
C ILE A 76 7.78 -9.59 -24.02
N THR A 77 8.09 -9.77 -25.29
CA THR A 77 7.73 -8.78 -26.32
C THR A 77 6.32 -9.04 -26.80
N VAL A 78 5.42 -8.08 -26.59
CA VAL A 78 4.01 -8.13 -26.96
C VAL A 78 3.65 -6.93 -27.84
N THR A 79 2.46 -6.94 -28.44
CA THR A 79 1.96 -5.76 -29.16
C THR A 79 1.48 -4.69 -28.18
N GLU A 80 1.31 -3.46 -28.66
CA GLU A 80 0.72 -2.38 -27.84
C GLU A 80 -0.72 -2.73 -27.41
N GLU A 81 -1.50 -3.37 -28.28
CA GLU A 81 -2.87 -3.81 -27.98
C GLU A 81 -2.89 -4.84 -26.83
N ASP A 82 -2.04 -5.87 -26.89
CA ASP A 82 -1.93 -6.87 -25.82
C ASP A 82 -1.46 -6.24 -24.49
N ALA A 83 -0.57 -5.25 -24.56
CA ALA A 83 -0.07 -4.54 -23.38
C ALA A 83 -1.15 -3.67 -22.75
N SER A 84 -1.97 -2.99 -23.56
CA SER A 84 -3.12 -2.20 -23.10
C SER A 84 -4.19 -3.08 -22.46
N GLU A 85 -4.56 -4.20 -23.09
CA GLU A 85 -5.52 -5.17 -22.53
C GLU A 85 -5.01 -5.73 -21.18
N PHE A 86 -3.70 -6.03 -21.09
CA PHE A 86 -3.10 -6.45 -19.83
C PHE A 86 -3.21 -5.38 -18.74
N CYS A 87 -2.93 -4.11 -19.06
CA CYS A 87 -3.05 -3.00 -18.11
C CYS A 87 -4.49 -2.86 -17.61
N GLU A 88 -5.49 -2.92 -18.49
CA GLU A 88 -6.91 -2.88 -18.12
C GLU A 88 -7.29 -4.04 -17.19
N GLU A 89 -6.88 -5.27 -17.52
CA GLU A 89 -7.12 -6.42 -16.65
C GLU A 89 -6.46 -6.29 -15.28
N GLN A 90 -5.29 -5.65 -15.19
CA GLN A 90 -4.63 -5.44 -13.91
C GLN A 90 -5.39 -4.41 -13.06
N VAL A 91 -5.93 -3.36 -13.67
CA VAL A 91 -6.75 -2.35 -12.97
C VAL A 91 -8.00 -3.00 -12.35
N ASP A 92 -8.68 -3.89 -13.08
CA ASP A 92 -9.88 -4.60 -12.58
C ASP A 92 -9.59 -5.56 -11.41
N LYS A 93 -8.33 -5.98 -11.24
CA LYS A 93 -7.88 -6.90 -10.18
C LYS A 93 -7.40 -6.17 -8.92
N VAL A 94 -7.25 -4.85 -8.96
CA VAL A 94 -6.89 -4.02 -7.80
C VAL A 94 -8.14 -3.59 -7.06
#